data_AF-A0A1R0GMT2-F1
#
_entry.id   AF-A0A1R0GMT2-F1
#
_cell.length_a   1.000
_cell.length_b   1.000
_cell.length_c   1.000
_cell.angle_alpha   90.00
_cell.angle_beta   90.00
_cell.angle_gamma   90.00
#
_symmetry.space_group_name_H-M   'P 1'
#
loop_
_entity.id
_entity.type
_entity.pdbx_description
1 polymer ?
#
loop_
_entity_poly.entity_id
_entity_poly.type
_entity_poly.pdbx_seq_one_letter_code
_entity_poly.pdbx_strand_id
1 'polypeptide(L)'
;MAYVPAILSFEFSTIFLNLIWFTDKLGHAGSTMMLVNATGLLLAFVFVRIIYGISSFYSLFVLISTNARAVGPYFLITLTISMFILSSLNIFWLYKIILSFYRKFSSPKGSEKKSS
;
A
#
# COMPACT_ATOMS: atom_id res chain seq x y z
N MET A 1 -17.29 17.65 1.65
CA MET A 1 -16.48 17.06 2.75
C MET A 1 -16.65 15.55 2.74
N ALA A 2 -15.94 14.85 1.86
CA ALA A 2 -16.02 13.40 1.78
C ALA A 2 -14.81 12.80 2.50
N TYR A 3 -14.88 12.72 3.82
CA TYR A 3 -13.86 12.04 4.64
C TYR A 3 -13.98 10.51 4.54
N VAL A 4 -15.19 10.03 4.23
CA VAL A 4 -15.51 8.60 4.10
C VAL A 4 -14.70 7.89 3.01
N PRO A 5 -14.58 8.41 1.78
CA PRO A 5 -13.72 7.81 0.76
C PRO A 5 -12.26 7.75 1.18
N ALA A 6 -11.74 8.77 1.86
CA ALA A 6 -10.36 8.78 2.34
C ALA A 6 -10.10 7.70 3.38
N ILE A 7 -11.01 7.49 4.34
CA ILE A 7 -10.90 6.41 5.33
C ILE A 7 -11.04 5.02 4.66
N LEU A 8 -12.03 4.84 3.77
CA LEU A 8 -12.22 3.59 3.03
C LEU A 8 -11.01 3.22 2.18
N SER A 9 -10.37 4.21 1.55
CA SER A 9 -9.15 4.02 0.78
C SER A 9 -8.00 3.48 1.64
N PHE A 10 -7.90 3.88 2.91
CA PHE A 10 -6.88 3.35 3.81
C PHE A 10 -7.17 1.89 4.23
N GLU A 11 -8.44 1.52 4.40
CA GLU A 11 -8.87 0.13 4.69
C GLU A 11 -8.79 -0.78 3.46
N PHE A 12 -8.74 -0.22 2.25
CA PHE A 12 -8.64 -1.05 1.04
C PHE A 12 -7.37 -1.92 1.03
N SER A 13 -6.25 -1.40 1.55
CA SER A 13 -4.98 -2.17 1.66
C SER A 13 -5.03 -3.33 2.66
N THR A 14 -5.87 -3.28 3.71
CA THR A 14 -6.01 -4.37 4.70
C THR A 14 -6.84 -5.53 4.16
N ILE A 15 -7.78 -5.27 3.23
CA ILE A 15 -8.53 -6.32 2.51
C ILE A 15 -7.57 -7.24 1.75
N PHE A 16 -6.62 -6.70 1.00
CA PHE A 16 -5.64 -7.51 0.25
C PHE A 16 -4.66 -8.28 1.15
N LEU A 17 -4.27 -7.68 2.28
CA LEU A 17 -3.42 -8.35 3.26
C LEU A 17 -4.11 -9.59 3.85
N ASN A 18 -5.40 -9.46 4.19
CA ASN A 18 -6.22 -10.58 4.66
C ASN A 18 -6.50 -11.62 3.57
N LEU A 19 -6.63 -11.19 2.31
CA LEU A 19 -6.88 -12.12 1.21
C LEU A 19 -5.69 -13.06 0.97
N ILE A 20 -4.44 -12.57 1.10
CA ILE A 20 -3.24 -13.41 0.99
C ILE A 20 -3.15 -14.39 2.16
N TRP A 21 -3.40 -13.94 3.39
CA TRP A 21 -3.43 -14.81 4.57
C TRP A 21 -4.50 -15.90 4.47
N PHE A 22 -5.68 -15.56 3.93
CA PHE A 22 -6.75 -16.51 3.68
C PHE A 22 -6.36 -17.56 2.63
N THR A 23 -5.68 -17.13 1.56
CA THR A 23 -5.17 -18.03 0.52
C THR A 23 -4.08 -18.96 1.06
N ASP A 24 -3.23 -18.48 1.98
CA ASP A 24 -2.19 -19.25 2.66
C ASP A 24 -2.80 -20.33 3.58
N LYS A 25 -3.89 -20.01 4.28
CA LYS A 25 -4.62 -20.96 5.14
C LYS A 25 -5.44 -22.02 4.39
N LEU A 26 -5.87 -21.73 3.17
CA LEU A 26 -6.60 -22.68 2.31
C LEU A 26 -5.71 -23.72 1.63
N GLY A 27 -4.39 -23.71 1.85
CA GLY A 27 -3.48 -24.71 1.28
C GLY A 27 -3.21 -24.55 -0.22
N HIS A 28 -3.73 -23.49 -0.84
CA HIS A 28 -3.44 -23.13 -2.25
C HIS A 28 -2.21 -22.20 -2.38
N ALA A 29 -1.26 -22.31 -1.44
CA ALA A 29 0.00 -21.60 -1.46
C ALA A 29 0.87 -22.08 -2.64
N GLY A 30 0.75 -21.40 -3.78
CA GLY A 30 1.50 -21.73 -5.02
C GLY A 30 0.67 -21.72 -6.31
N SER A 31 -0.67 -21.60 -6.20
CA SER A 31 -1.58 -21.48 -7.35
C SER A 31 -1.47 -20.10 -8.03
N THR A 32 -1.87 -20.02 -9.31
CA THR A 32 -2.07 -18.77 -10.05
C THR A 32 -2.97 -17.78 -9.30
N MET A 33 -3.84 -18.26 -8.40
CA MET A 33 -4.66 -17.43 -7.51
C MET A 33 -3.82 -16.59 -6.53
N MET A 34 -2.71 -17.11 -6.00
CA MET A 34 -1.81 -16.35 -5.14
C MET A 34 -1.10 -15.22 -5.92
N LEU A 35 -0.82 -15.48 -7.19
CA LEU A 35 -0.21 -14.52 -8.12
C LEU A 35 -1.12 -13.32 -8.36
N VAL A 36 -2.35 -13.59 -8.77
CA VAL A 36 -3.36 -12.57 -9.07
C VAL A 36 -3.64 -11.73 -7.83
N ASN A 37 -3.69 -12.36 -6.66
CA ASN A 37 -3.92 -11.68 -5.40
C ASN A 37 -2.75 -10.77 -5.00
N ALA A 38 -1.50 -11.22 -5.20
CA ALA A 38 -0.31 -10.41 -4.95
C ALA A 38 -0.18 -9.23 -5.93
N THR A 39 -0.53 -9.43 -7.20
CA THR A 39 -0.61 -8.35 -8.20
C THR A 39 -1.72 -7.36 -7.86
N GLY A 40 -2.88 -7.84 -7.40
CA GLY A 40 -3.98 -7.00 -6.92
C GLY A 40 -3.58 -6.12 -5.73
N LEU A 41 -2.86 -6.68 -4.76
CA LEU A 41 -2.29 -5.92 -3.64
C LEU A 41 -1.35 -4.81 -4.11
N LEU A 42 -0.46 -5.12 -5.05
CA LEU A 42 0.52 -4.16 -5.57
C LEU A 42 -0.16 -3.01 -6.32
N LEU A 43 -1.14 -3.33 -7.18
CA LEU A 43 -1.95 -2.33 -7.89
C LEU A 43 -2.75 -1.47 -6.91
N ALA A 44 -3.44 -2.07 -5.94
CA ALA A 44 -4.19 -1.33 -4.93
C ALA A 44 -3.30 -0.38 -4.13
N PHE A 45 -2.08 -0.82 -3.80
CA PHE A 45 -1.11 0.02 -3.09
C PHE A 45 -0.68 1.22 -3.93
N VAL A 46 -0.38 1.04 -5.22
CA VAL A 46 0.02 2.14 -6.12
C VAL A 46 -1.15 3.09 -6.36
N PHE A 47 -2.32 2.58 -6.75
CA PHE A 47 -3.47 3.43 -7.08
C PHE A 47 -3.98 4.21 -5.86
N VAL A 48 -4.14 3.54 -4.72
CA VAL A 48 -4.76 4.16 -3.55
C VAL A 48 -3.77 4.96 -2.71
N ARG A 49 -2.54 4.46 -2.51
CA ARG A 49 -1.57 5.13 -1.63
C ARG A 49 -0.70 6.15 -2.34
N ILE A 50 -0.28 5.88 -3.58
CA ILE A 50 0.57 6.83 -4.34
C ILE A 50 -0.32 7.85 -5.06
N ILE A 51 -1.21 7.40 -5.96
CA ILE A 51 -1.96 8.33 -6.82
C ILE A 51 -3.03 9.10 -6.02
N TYR A 52 -3.91 8.39 -5.31
CA TYR A 52 -4.97 9.03 -4.53
C TYR A 52 -4.43 9.73 -3.27
N GLY A 53 -3.42 9.15 -2.61
CA GLY A 53 -2.77 9.76 -1.45
C GLY A 53 -2.10 11.11 -1.76
N ILE A 54 -1.30 11.17 -2.82
CA ILE A 54 -0.60 12.41 -3.22
C ILE A 54 -1.59 13.49 -3.68
N SER A 55 -2.61 13.12 -4.47
CA SER A 55 -3.63 14.08 -4.95
C SER A 55 -4.49 14.63 -3.81
N SER A 56 -4.89 13.78 -2.86
CA SER A 56 -5.59 14.21 -1.65
C SER A 56 -4.74 15.17 -0.83
N PHE A 57 -3.42 14.92 -0.75
CA PHE A 57 -2.53 15.81 -0.02
C PHE A 57 -2.35 17.16 -0.69
N TYR A 58 -2.18 17.18 -2.01
CA TYR A 58 -2.04 18.43 -2.74
C TYR A 58 -3.28 19.32 -2.55
N SER A 59 -4.47 18.70 -2.59
CA SER A 59 -5.74 19.38 -2.33
C SER A 59 -5.80 19.95 -0.90
N LEU A 60 -5.34 19.19 0.09
CA LEU A 60 -5.31 19.59 1.49
C LEU A 60 -4.28 20.72 1.74
N PHE A 61 -3.11 20.63 1.11
CA PHE A 61 -2.07 21.66 1.17
C PHE A 61 -2.55 22.99 0.57
N VAL A 62 -3.19 22.96 -0.60
CA VAL A 62 -3.77 24.16 -1.25
C VAL A 62 -4.90 24.76 -0.40
N LEU A 63 -5.74 23.91 0.20
CA LEU A 63 -6.83 24.36 1.08
C LEU A 63 -6.28 25.09 2.32
N ILE A 64 -5.25 24.54 2.98
CA ILE A 64 -4.68 25.17 4.18
C ILE A 64 -3.84 26.40 3.81
N SER A 65 -3.09 26.38 2.71
CA SER A 65 -2.30 27.56 2.28
C SER A 65 -3.19 28.76 1.96
N THR A 66 -4.37 28.53 1.38
CA THR A 66 -5.38 29.57 1.13
C THR A 66 -5.98 30.11 2.44
N ASN A 67 -6.10 29.27 3.46
CA ASN A 67 -6.65 29.62 4.78
C ASN A 67 -5.57 29.85 5.86
N ALA A 68 -4.30 30.05 5.47
CA ALA A 68 -3.15 29.99 6.39
C ALA A 68 -3.22 31.00 7.54
N ARG A 69 -3.89 32.14 7.34
CA ARG A 69 -4.09 33.17 8.37
C ARG A 69 -5.01 32.73 9.51
N ALA A 70 -5.92 31.78 9.26
CA ALA A 70 -6.87 31.30 10.26
C ALA A 70 -6.38 30.07 11.03
N VAL A 71 -5.55 29.22 10.42
CA VAL A 71 -5.18 27.90 10.96
C VAL A 71 -3.84 27.92 11.71
N GLY A 72 -3.00 28.92 11.45
CA GLY A 72 -1.70 29.10 12.10
C GLY A 72 -0.58 28.20 11.53
N PRO A 73 0.69 28.62 11.63
CA PRO A 73 1.81 27.95 10.96
C PRO A 73 2.17 26.59 11.55
N TYR A 74 1.91 26.37 12.85
CA TYR A 74 2.21 25.10 13.52
C TYR A 74 1.47 23.92 12.90
N PHE A 75 0.20 24.11 12.53
CA PHE A 75 -0.60 23.06 11.89
C PHE A 75 -0.08 22.69 10.50
N LEU A 76 0.41 23.68 9.74
CA LEU A 76 1.02 23.43 8.43
C LEU A 76 2.29 22.58 8.53
N ILE A 77 3.14 22.89 9.51
CA ILE A 77 4.41 22.17 9.72
C ILE A 77 4.15 20.72 10.12
N THR A 78 3.28 20.50 11.12
CA THR A 78 2.96 19.13 11.57
C THR A 78 2.36 18.31 10.44
N LEU A 79 1.44 18.88 9.66
CA LEU A 79 0.77 18.18 8.56
C LEU A 79 1.72 17.85 7.40
N THR A 80 2.68 18.72 7.11
CA THR A 80 3.75 18.49 6.13
C THR A 80 4.68 17.36 6.58
N ILE A 81 5.12 17.39 7.84
CA ILE A 81 5.97 16.34 8.43
C ILE A 81 5.23 15.00 8.43
N SER A 82 3.98 14.99 8.90
CA SER A 82 3.16 13.78 9.03
C SER A 82 3.08 13.02 7.73
N MET A 83 3.05 13.69 6.56
CA MET A 83 3.02 12.93 5.32
C MET A 83 4.23 12.89 4.42
N PHE A 84 5.30 13.58 4.78
CA PHE A 84 6.62 13.03 4.49
C PHE A 84 6.82 11.67 5.15
N ILE A 85 6.43 11.53 6.42
CA ILE A 85 6.52 10.27 7.17
C ILE A 85 5.60 9.21 6.55
N LEU A 86 4.31 9.51 6.33
CA LEU A 86 3.38 8.56 5.70
C LEU A 86 3.83 8.16 4.28
N SER A 87 4.34 9.08 3.47
CA SER A 87 4.84 8.78 2.12
C SER A 87 6.05 7.83 2.17
N SER A 88 6.99 8.09 3.09
CA SER A 88 8.18 7.26 3.30
C SER A 88 7.81 5.85 3.77
N LEU A 89 6.88 5.75 4.73
CA LEU A 89 6.33 4.46 5.19
C LEU A 89 5.65 3.73 4.03
N ASN A 90 4.82 4.40 3.23
CA ASN A 90 4.14 3.77 2.11
C ASN A 90 5.15 3.20 1.10
N ILE A 91 6.21 3.94 0.75
CA ILE A 91 7.27 3.45 -0.14
C ILE A 91 7.98 2.23 0.47
N PHE A 92 8.28 2.26 1.76
CA PHE A 92 8.90 1.13 2.46
C PHE A 92 8.02 -0.12 2.45
N TRP A 93 6.72 0.03 2.67
CA TRP A 93 5.77 -1.08 2.60
C TRP A 93 5.65 -1.63 1.17
N LEU A 94 5.61 -0.76 0.16
CA LEU A 94 5.63 -1.18 -1.25
C LEU A 94 6.89 -1.99 -1.58
N TYR A 95 8.05 -1.56 -1.11
CA TYR A 95 9.30 -2.31 -1.26
C TYR A 95 9.20 -3.71 -0.64
N LYS A 96 8.65 -3.84 0.57
CA LYS A 96 8.46 -5.15 1.21
C LYS A 96 7.48 -6.04 0.43
N ILE A 97 6.42 -5.47 -0.13
CA ILE A 97 5.45 -6.21 -0.97
C ILE A 97 6.15 -6.72 -2.24
N ILE A 98 6.90 -5.87 -2.93
CA ILE A 98 7.67 -6.24 -4.13
C ILE A 98 8.71 -7.31 -3.80
N LEU A 99 9.42 -7.19 -2.68
CA LEU A 99 10.41 -8.17 -2.25
C LEU A 99 9.78 -9.54 -1.95
N SER A 100 8.62 -9.56 -1.29
CA SER A 100 7.86 -10.79 -1.04
C SER A 100 7.41 -11.44 -2.35
N PHE A 101 6.94 -10.61 -3.30
CA PHE A 101 6.56 -11.04 -4.64
C PHE A 101 7.75 -11.63 -5.39
N TYR A 102 8.87 -10.91 -5.48
CA TYR A 102 10.07 -11.38 -6.17
C TYR A 102 10.59 -12.69 -5.59
N ARG A 103 10.69 -12.82 -4.26
CA ARG A 103 11.11 -14.07 -3.60
C ARG A 103 10.24 -15.27 -3.98
N LYS A 104 8.93 -15.07 -4.11
CA LYS A 104 7.99 -16.15 -4.49
C LYS A 104 8.13 -16.57 -5.96
N PHE A 105 8.54 -15.67 -6.85
CA PHE A 105 8.76 -15.96 -8.27
C PHE A 105 10.19 -16.43 -8.58
N SER A 106 11.17 -15.94 -7.84
CA SER A 106 12.59 -16.27 -8.01
C SER A 106 13.02 -17.53 -7.28
N SER A 107 12.10 -18.27 -6.66
CA SER A 107 12.36 -19.65 -6.22
C SER A 107 12.11 -20.57 -7.42
N PRO A 108 13.12 -20.93 -8.22
CA PRO A 108 12.95 -21.84 -9.33
C PRO A 108 12.76 -23.24 -8.72
N LYS A 109 11.95 -24.09 -9.37
CA LYS A 109 11.94 -25.54 -9.09
C LYS A 109 13.38 -26.04 -9.01
N GLY A 110 13.80 -26.47 -7.83
CA GLY A 110 15.22 -26.74 -7.55
C GLY A 110 15.44 -27.72 -6.40
N SER A 111 14.59 -28.75 -6.28
CA SER A 111 14.93 -29.98 -5.53
C SER A 111 14.08 -31.15 -6.01
N GLU A 112 14.11 -31.41 -7.33
CA GLU A 112 13.80 -32.73 -7.86
C GLU A 112 15.06 -33.27 -8.56
N LYS A 113 15.91 -33.89 -7.75
CA LYS A 113 16.85 -34.95 -8.10
C LYS A 113 17.04 -35.77 -6.83
N LYS A 114 16.92 -37.09 -6.77
CA LYS A 114 16.40 -38.15 -7.63
C LYS A 114 16.43 -39.36 -6.69
N SER A 115 15.37 -40.14 -6.59
CA SER A 115 15.49 -41.51 -6.05
C SER A 115 16.47 -42.26 -6.94
N SER A 116 17.51 -42.84 -6.32
CA SER A 116 18.06 -44.14 -6.71
C SER A 116 18.88 -44.71 -5.56
#